data_AF-A0A3A0DQK6-F1
#
_entry.id   AF-A0A3A0DQK6-F1
#
_cell.length_a   1.000
_cell.length_b   1.000
_cell.length_c   1.000
_cell.angle_alpha   90.00
_cell.angle_beta   90.00
_cell.angle_gamma   90.00
#
_symmetry.space_group_name_H-M   'P 1'
#
loop_
_entity.id
_entity.type
_entity.pdbx_description
1 polymer ?
#
loop_
_entity_poly.entity_id
_entity_poly.type
_entity_poly.pdbx_seq_one_letter_code
_entity_poly.pdbx_strand_id
1 'polypeptide(L)' 'MILIATSAAKLWHLVPLLTAVSLVYAATRHEELGPIAGHAARFAIWIVVFMAIVFGVIQGIEWMM' A
#
# COMPACT_ATOMS: atom_id res chain seq x y z
N MET A 1 18.21 -14.92 8.69
CA MET A 1 18.77 -13.76 7.97
C MET A 1 18.45 -13.78 6.47
N ILE A 2 18.76 -14.86 5.74
CA ILE A 2 18.50 -14.97 4.28
C ILE A 2 17.00 -14.91 3.92
N LEU A 3 16.10 -15.49 4.73
CA LEU A 3 14.64 -15.50 4.49
C LEU A 3 13.97 -14.12 4.64
N ILE A 4 14.47 -13.27 5.55
CA ILE A 4 13.97 -11.89 5.73
C ILE A 4 14.39 -11.03 4.54
N ALA A 5 15.62 -11.22 4.04
CA ALA A 5 16.13 -10.47 2.89
C ALA A 5 15.36 -10.79 1.59
N THR A 6 14.98 -12.05 1.36
CA THR A 6 14.23 -12.44 0.15
C THR A 6 12.76 -12.01 0.19
N SER A 7 12.13 -12.03 1.36
CA SER A 7 10.77 -11.52 1.54
C SER A 7 10.72 -9.99 1.42
N ALA A 8 11.68 -9.28 2.02
CA ALA A 8 11.81 -7.82 1.86
C ALA A 8 12.05 -7.42 0.39
N ALA A 9 12.90 -8.15 -0.34
CA ALA A 9 13.16 -7.91 -1.75
C ALA A 9 11.90 -8.03 -2.62
N LYS A 10 10.97 -8.94 -2.27
CA LYS A 10 9.68 -9.06 -2.97
C LYS A 10 8.79 -7.85 -2.72
N LEU A 11 8.71 -7.37 -1.47
CA LEU A 11 7.89 -6.23 -1.09
C LEU A 11 8.37 -4.90 -1.65
N TRP A 12 9.63 -4.80 -2.09
CA TRP A 12 10.19 -3.58 -2.68
C TRP A 12 9.39 -3.05 -3.87
N HIS A 13 8.78 -3.95 -4.65
CA HIS A 13 7.94 -3.61 -5.80
C HIS A 13 6.65 -2.89 -5.40
N LEU A 14 6.23 -2.96 -4.13
CA LEU A 14 5.04 -2.27 -3.63
C LEU A 14 5.23 -0.75 -3.68
N VAL A 15 6.44 -0.24 -3.48
CA VAL A 15 6.69 1.21 -3.48
C VAL A 15 6.34 1.85 -4.84
N PRO A 16 6.92 1.41 -5.98
CA PRO A 16 6.56 1.98 -7.27
C PRO A 16 5.12 1.66 -7.67
N LEU A 17 4.61 0.46 -7.34
CA LEU A 17 3.24 0.05 -7.67
C LEU A 17 2.20 0.93 -6.95
N LEU A 18 2.33 1.09 -5.64
CA LEU A 18 1.42 1.87 -4.81
C LEU A 18 1.46 3.35 -5.22
N THR A 19 2.65 3.85 -5.51
CA THR A 19 2.84 5.23 -5.99
C THR A 19 2.11 5.43 -7.31
N ALA A 20 2.32 4.55 -8.30
CA ALA A 20 1.71 4.66 -9.62
C ALA A 20 0.17 4.57 -9.55
N VAL A 21 -0.38 3.57 -8.86
CA VAL A 21 -1.83 3.39 -8.77
C VAL A 21 -2.50 4.58 -8.05
N SER A 22 -1.87 5.08 -6.98
CA SER A 22 -2.44 6.20 -6.22
C SER A 22 -2.41 7.52 -6.98
N LEU A 23 -1.33 7.78 -7.72
CA LEU A 23 -1.21 8.94 -8.60
C LEU A 23 -2.23 8.88 -9.75
N VAL A 24 -2.34 7.74 -10.44
CA VAL A 24 -3.32 7.58 -11.52
C VAL A 24 -4.74 7.78 -11.01
N TYR A 25 -5.09 7.18 -9.87
CA TYR A 25 -6.41 7.37 -9.25
C TYR A 25 -6.70 8.83 -8.91
N ALA A 26 -5.72 9.57 -8.38
CA ALA A 26 -5.93 10.97 -8.02
C ALA A 26 -5.99 11.90 -9.24
N ALA A 27 -5.15 11.65 -10.25
CA ALA A 27 -5.02 12.43 -11.47
C ALA A 27 -6.21 12.29 -12.43
N THR A 28 -7.00 11.21 -12.34
CA THR A 28 -8.25 11.10 -13.13
C THR A 28 -9.36 12.01 -12.59
N ARG A 29 -9.26 12.48 -11.35
CA ARG A 29 -10.29 13.27 -10.68
C ARG A 29 -9.94 14.74 -10.50
N HIS A 30 -8.65 15.08 -10.46
CA HIS A 30 -8.18 16.43 -10.21
C HIS A 30 -7.14 16.80 -11.27
N GLU A 31 -7.23 18.04 -11.77
CA GLU A 31 -6.30 18.57 -12.78
C GLU A 31 -5.13 19.33 -12.12
N GLU A 32 -5.34 19.83 -10.90
CA GLU A 32 -4.35 20.58 -10.12
C GLU A 32 -3.38 19.66 -9.35
N LEU A 33 -2.08 19.92 -9.46
CA LEU A 33 -1.02 19.09 -8.87
C LEU A 33 -1.11 18.95 -7.35
N GLY A 34 -1.50 20.02 -6.65
CA GLY A 34 -1.66 20.00 -5.19
C GLY A 34 -2.72 19.00 -4.72
N PRO A 35 -3.97 19.13 -5.17
CA PRO A 35 -5.03 18.16 -4.91
C PRO A 35 -4.69 16.72 -5.34
N ILE A 36 -3.98 16.52 -6.46
CA ILE A 36 -3.53 15.20 -6.91
C ILE A 36 -2.62 14.56 -5.85
N ALA A 37 -1.57 15.25 -5.41
CA ALA A 37 -0.62 14.71 -4.43
C ALA A 37 -1.30 14.40 -3.09
N GLY A 38 -2.18 15.29 -2.62
CA GLY A 38 -2.92 15.08 -1.37
C GLY A 38 -3.86 13.86 -1.42
N HIS A 39 -4.61 13.71 -2.52
CA HIS A 39 -5.52 12.57 -2.69
C HIS A 39 -4.76 11.27 -2.93
N ALA A 40 -3.66 11.30 -3.70
CA ALA A 40 -2.80 10.15 -3.92
C ALA A 40 -2.20 9.65 -2.60
N ALA A 41 -1.67 10.54 -1.76
CA ALA A 41 -1.12 10.16 -0.46
C ALA A 41 -2.20 9.55 0.45
N ARG A 42 -3.38 10.19 0.54
CA ARG A 42 -4.49 9.65 1.32
C ARG A 42 -4.94 8.28 0.82
N PHE A 43 -5.01 8.09 -0.50
CA PHE A 43 -5.40 6.82 -1.10
C PHE A 43 -4.36 5.72 -0.82
N ALA A 44 -3.06 6.02 -0.96
CA ALA A 44 -1.98 5.11 -0.62
C ALA A 44 -2.05 4.66 0.86
N ILE A 45 -2.31 5.60 1.77
CA ILE A 45 -2.48 5.30 3.21
C ILE A 45 -3.65 4.35 3.42
N TRP A 46 -4.81 4.59 2.78
CA TRP A 46 -5.97 3.71 2.90
C TRP A 46 -5.69 2.28 2.42
N ILE A 47 -4.96 2.11 1.31
CA ILE A 47 -4.54 0.78 0.82
C ILE A 47 -3.67 0.08 1.86
N VAL A 48 -2.65 0.77 2.39
CA VAL A 48 -1.71 0.18 3.37
C VAL A 48 -2.45 -0.21 4.66
N VAL A 49 -3.32 0.68 5.18
CA VAL A 49 -4.11 0.41 6.38
C VAL A 49 -5.04 -0.79 6.16
N PHE A 50 -5.73 -0.83 5.03
CA PHE A 50 -6.61 -1.96 4.71
C PHE A 50 -5.84 -3.28 4.62
N MET A 51 -4.69 -3.30 3.94
CA MET A 51 -3.83 -4.49 3.86
C MET A 51 -3.27 -4.89 5.23
N ALA A 52 -2.92 -3.93 6.10
CA ALA A 52 -2.46 -4.21 7.45
C ALA A 52 -3.57 -4.83 8.32
N ILE A 53 -4.82 -4.37 8.17
CA ILE A 53 -5.98 -4.97 8.84
C ILE A 53 -6.17 -6.42 8.38
N VAL A 54 -6.15 -6.67 7.07
CA VAL A 54 -6.26 -8.04 6.52
C VAL A 54 -5.16 -8.95 7.06
N PHE A 55 -3.91 -8.46 7.06
CA PHE A 55 -2.78 -9.19 7.63
C PHE A 55 -3.00 -9.51 9.11
N GLY A 56 -3.44 -8.53 9.91
CA GLY A 56 -3.74 -8.71 11.32
C GLY A 56 -4.84 -9.74 11.58
N VAL A 57 -5.89 -9.76 10.76
CA VAL A 57 -6.97 -10.76 10.84
C VAL A 57 -6.44 -12.15 10.53
N ILE A 58 -5.65 -12.32 9.47
CA ILE A 58 -5.06 -13.61 9.10
C ILE A 58 -4.15 -14.12 10.21
N GLN A 59 -3.28 -13.26 10.75
CA GLN A 59 -2.43 -13.62 11.89
C GLN A 59 -3.24 -13.98 13.14
N GLY A 60 -4.32 -13.24 13.42
CA GLY A 60 -5.19 -13.54 14.56
C GLY A 60 -5.89 -14.89 14.42
N ILE A 61 -6.30 -15.26 13.20
CA ILE A 61 -6.86 -16.58 12.89
C ILE A 61 -5.79 -17.67 13.04
N GLU A 62 -4.59 -17.44 12.53
CA GLU A 62 -3.45 -18.36 12.65
C GLU A 62 -3.12 -18.67 14.11
N TRP A 63 -3.14 -17.68 15.00
CA TRP A 63 -2.89 -17.90 16.45
C TRP A 63 -4.01 -18.66 17.17
N MET A 64 -5.22 -18.68 16.59
CA MET A 64 -6.38 -19.34 17.20
C MET A 64 -6.51 -20.81 16.77
N MET A 65 -5.89 -21.20 15.66
CA MET A 65 -5.82 -22.59 15.19
C MET A 65 -4.61 -23.31 15.75
#